data_AF-A0A0B6RXX0-F1
#
_entry.id   AF-A0A0B6RXX0-F1
#
_cell.length_a   1.000
_cell.length_b   1.000
_cell.length_c   1.000
_cell.angle_alpha   90.00
_cell.angle_beta   90.00
_cell.angle_gamma   90.00
#
_symmetry.space_group_name_H-M   'P 1'
#
loop_
_entity.id
_entity.type
_entity.pdbx_description
1 polymer ?
#
loop_
_entity_poly.entity_id
_entity_poly.type
_entity_poly.pdbx_seq_one_letter_code
_entity_poly.pdbx_strand_id
1 'polypeptide(L)'
;MPKPTLSSRTHKRVAIGIAAAIVLGVGGFLVLSSPWTWSLTHPTRNVASPGPADLVNGRVIFVAGDCATCHASPVRHNLLMLGGGKALDTAFGKFIMPNISPDRRDGIGRWTLAQFTRAVREGVGPDGRNLYPAFPYTSYQRLSADDVRDLFAYLKTLPPVPGKAPDHQLAFPYNLRRGVGIWRLAFLDGKPLDGGGPAPATPPSLGSTPSIHDQLVARGRYLVEGAAHCAECHSPRNVMGVIESGERFAGGPAPDGKGYFPNITQSDTGINFWAAASIVNYLKTGVSPLGKTAGGDMAEVVQNTRQLPTRDLWAMATYLKTIPGVDRPAPGQPEPNRTDKVVMIPIRHDASPLPASPQAEVARADTLYVTATKPLFTEAAAVGRPDGSHGKLLAAAALHVLKRDGNTLQVELDGWQPAGVTSVIYARRGKRIMSALLDDTATAGLERGAAQADADTGTEWTPVKLTAWIDGADLNTSLANLWHYSSALLNGTCAACHSLPQPQQFSANQWVGTLGGMRRYTSLTDDQYRMLLSYVQNHARDTAPAAGAKP
;
A
#
# COMPACT_ATOMS: atom_id res chain seq x y z
N MET A 1 49.21 -57.34 17.90
CA MET A 1 48.02 -57.67 17.07
C MET A 1 48.26 -57.15 15.66
N PRO A 2 48.36 -58.01 14.63
CA PRO A 2 48.54 -57.56 13.25
C PRO A 2 47.22 -57.01 12.70
N LYS A 3 47.25 -55.82 12.09
CA LYS A 3 46.08 -55.24 11.41
C LYS A 3 45.71 -56.14 10.22
N PRO A 4 44.44 -56.54 10.03
CA PRO A 4 44.04 -57.34 8.89
C PRO A 4 44.23 -56.54 7.60
N THR A 5 45.19 -56.94 6.77
CA THR A 5 45.38 -56.40 5.42
C THR A 5 44.46 -57.13 4.45
N LEU A 6 43.47 -56.41 3.93
CA LEU A 6 42.57 -56.90 2.88
C LEU A 6 43.37 -57.31 1.63
N SER A 7 43.03 -58.47 1.05
CA SER A 7 43.62 -58.97 -0.21
C SER A 7 43.38 -58.02 -1.39
N SER A 8 44.33 -57.93 -2.33
CA SER A 8 44.22 -57.05 -3.52
C SER A 8 42.97 -57.32 -4.37
N ARG A 9 42.45 -58.56 -4.36
CA ARG A 9 41.19 -58.93 -5.02
C ARG A 9 39.97 -58.35 -4.29
N THR A 10 40.01 -58.29 -2.96
CA THR A 10 38.94 -57.70 -2.15
C THR A 10 38.91 -56.18 -2.33
N HIS A 11 40.08 -55.52 -2.40
CA HIS A 11 40.17 -54.10 -2.74
C HIS A 11 39.61 -53.78 -4.14
N LYS A 12 39.90 -54.59 -5.16
CA LYS A 12 39.32 -54.42 -6.50
C LYS A 12 37.79 -54.58 -6.51
N ARG A 13 37.24 -55.58 -5.82
CA ARG A 13 35.78 -55.79 -5.73
C ARG A 13 35.06 -54.66 -5.00
N VAL A 14 35.63 -54.17 -3.90
CA VAL A 14 35.10 -53.02 -3.17
C VAL A 14 35.17 -51.75 -4.03
N ALA A 15 36.28 -51.50 -4.73
CA ALA A 15 36.42 -50.36 -5.63
C ALA A 15 35.42 -50.40 -6.80
N ILE A 16 35.21 -51.56 -7.41
CA ILE A 16 34.19 -51.75 -8.47
C ILE A 16 32.78 -51.52 -7.90
N GLY A 17 32.48 -52.02 -6.71
CA GLY A 17 31.20 -51.79 -6.04
C GLY A 17 30.93 -50.31 -5.75
N ILE A 18 31.94 -49.59 -5.25
CA ILE A 18 31.87 -48.14 -5.02
C ILE A 18 31.69 -47.39 -6.34
N ALA A 19 32.46 -47.72 -7.38
CA ALA A 19 32.34 -47.10 -8.69
C ALA A 19 30.96 -47.33 -9.32
N ALA A 20 30.42 -48.55 -9.23
CA ALA A 20 29.07 -48.86 -9.70
C ALA A 20 28.00 -48.08 -8.92
N ALA A 21 28.13 -47.98 -7.59
CA ALA A 21 27.23 -47.19 -6.75
C ALA A 21 27.28 -45.69 -7.10
N ILE A 22 28.47 -45.15 -7.38
CA ILE A 22 28.63 -43.76 -7.84
C ILE A 22 27.98 -43.56 -9.21
N VAL A 23 28.22 -44.47 -10.17
CA VAL A 23 27.62 -44.37 -11.51
C VAL A 23 26.09 -44.46 -11.44
N LEU A 24 25.54 -45.38 -10.65
CA LEU A 24 24.10 -45.48 -10.43
C LEU A 24 23.54 -44.25 -9.70
N GLY A 25 24.25 -43.72 -8.71
CA GLY A 25 23.87 -42.50 -8.00
C GLY A 25 23.87 -41.27 -8.90
N VAL A 26 24.89 -41.11 -9.73
CA VAL A 26 24.98 -40.02 -10.72
C VAL A 26 23.91 -40.19 -11.79
N GLY A 27 23.72 -41.40 -12.33
CA GLY A 27 22.66 -41.71 -13.29
C GLY A 27 21.28 -41.39 -12.73
N GLY A 28 20.99 -41.85 -11.51
CA GLY A 28 19.76 -41.54 -10.78
C GLY A 28 19.57 -40.04 -10.58
N PHE A 29 20.61 -39.32 -10.13
CA PHE A 29 20.56 -37.87 -9.98
C PHE A 29 20.28 -37.15 -11.31
N LEU A 30 20.93 -37.54 -12.41
CA LEU A 30 20.74 -36.94 -13.72
C LEU A 30 19.32 -37.16 -14.25
N VAL A 31 18.75 -38.34 -14.00
CA VAL A 31 17.36 -38.66 -14.33
C VAL A 31 16.40 -37.87 -13.45
N LEU A 32 16.51 -37.95 -12.11
CA LEU A 32 15.58 -37.27 -11.19
C LEU A 32 15.64 -35.74 -11.29
N SER A 33 16.81 -35.17 -11.57
CA SER A 33 16.98 -33.72 -11.82
C SER A 33 16.57 -33.28 -13.22
N SER A 34 16.22 -34.23 -14.11
CA SER A 34 15.88 -33.92 -15.49
C SER A 34 14.60 -33.07 -15.55
N PRO A 35 14.61 -32.02 -16.39
CA PRO A 35 13.43 -31.20 -16.64
C PRO A 35 12.23 -31.97 -17.20
N TRP A 36 12.42 -33.19 -17.70
CA TRP A 36 11.35 -34.03 -18.26
C TRP A 36 10.81 -35.07 -17.28
N THR A 37 11.56 -35.43 -16.24
CA THR A 37 11.14 -36.50 -15.31
C THR A 37 9.83 -36.16 -14.62
N TRP A 38 9.67 -34.91 -14.20
CA TRP A 38 8.40 -34.44 -13.66
C TRP A 38 7.26 -34.61 -14.67
N SER A 39 7.43 -34.20 -15.93
CA SER A 39 6.38 -34.29 -16.95
C SER A 39 6.03 -35.74 -17.34
N LEU A 40 6.94 -36.70 -17.13
CA LEU A 40 6.71 -38.13 -17.35
C LEU A 40 5.93 -38.81 -16.21
N THR A 41 6.04 -38.29 -14.97
CA THR A 41 5.40 -38.88 -13.79
C THR A 41 4.06 -38.23 -13.42
N HIS A 42 3.66 -37.18 -14.13
CA HIS A 42 2.41 -36.45 -13.87
C HIS A 42 1.44 -36.61 -15.05
N PRO A 43 0.11 -36.59 -14.82
CA PRO A 43 -0.89 -36.71 -15.88
C PRO A 43 -0.70 -35.67 -16.98
N THR A 44 -1.03 -36.05 -18.22
CA THR A 44 -1.05 -35.13 -19.37
C THR A 44 -1.95 -33.95 -19.05
N ARG A 45 -1.39 -32.74 -19.08
CA ARG A 45 -2.16 -31.54 -18.80
C ARG A 45 -3.15 -31.26 -19.93
N ASN A 46 -4.30 -30.70 -19.56
CA ASN A 46 -5.27 -30.19 -20.51
C ASN A 46 -4.54 -29.26 -21.50
N VAL A 47 -4.79 -29.50 -22.79
CA VAL A 47 -4.37 -28.64 -23.89
C VAL A 47 -5.41 -27.55 -24.11
N ALA A 48 -4.99 -26.41 -24.66
CA ALA A 48 -5.92 -25.34 -24.99
C ALA A 48 -6.93 -25.84 -26.04
N SER A 49 -8.18 -25.41 -25.89
CA SER A 49 -9.25 -25.70 -26.83
C SER A 49 -8.88 -25.18 -28.23
N PRO A 50 -9.25 -25.88 -29.31
CA PRO A 50 -9.08 -25.37 -30.66
C PRO A 50 -9.89 -24.07 -30.85
N GLY A 51 -9.26 -23.02 -31.35
CA GLY A 51 -9.94 -21.74 -31.59
C GLY A 51 -9.01 -20.53 -31.49
N PRO A 52 -9.49 -19.34 -31.91
CA PRO A 52 -8.74 -18.10 -31.71
C PRO A 52 -8.59 -17.78 -30.23
N ALA A 53 -7.50 -17.12 -29.87
CA ALA A 53 -7.27 -16.65 -28.51
C ALA A 53 -8.13 -15.42 -28.20
N ASP A 54 -8.64 -15.33 -26.97
CA ASP A 54 -9.35 -14.14 -26.47
C ASP A 54 -8.34 -13.16 -25.87
N LEU A 55 -8.05 -12.06 -26.58
CA LEU A 55 -7.10 -11.05 -26.13
C LEU A 55 -7.60 -10.24 -24.93
N VAL A 56 -8.93 -10.11 -24.76
CA VAL A 56 -9.52 -9.42 -23.60
C VAL A 56 -9.27 -10.26 -22.35
N ASN A 57 -9.53 -11.55 -22.42
CA ASN A 57 -9.20 -12.48 -21.34
C ASN A 57 -7.68 -12.54 -21.10
N GLY A 58 -6.88 -12.58 -22.16
CA GLY A 58 -5.42 -12.54 -22.07
C GLY A 58 -4.89 -11.31 -21.33
N ARG A 59 -5.50 -10.14 -21.55
CA ARG A 59 -5.21 -8.91 -20.78
C ARG A 59 -5.60 -9.04 -19.31
N VAL A 60 -6.75 -9.65 -19.01
CA VAL A 60 -7.19 -9.88 -17.62
C VAL A 60 -6.18 -10.77 -16.89
N ILE A 61 -5.72 -11.85 -17.51
CA ILE A 61 -4.72 -12.75 -16.92
C ILE A 61 -3.35 -12.06 -16.81
N PHE A 62 -2.97 -11.22 -17.76
CA PHE A 62 -1.74 -10.42 -17.67
C PHE A 62 -1.74 -9.47 -16.47
N VAL A 63 -2.87 -8.79 -16.25
CA VAL A 63 -3.05 -7.87 -15.12
C VAL A 63 -3.14 -8.65 -13.80
N ALA A 64 -3.95 -9.71 -13.73
CA ALA A 64 -4.04 -10.55 -12.54
C ALA A 64 -2.71 -11.18 -12.19
N GLY A 65 -1.95 -11.61 -13.21
CA GLY A 65 -0.61 -12.19 -13.12
C GLY A 65 0.48 -11.25 -12.61
N ASP A 66 0.20 -9.95 -12.56
CA ASP A 66 1.16 -8.90 -12.18
C ASP A 66 2.44 -8.91 -13.06
N CYS A 67 2.30 -9.31 -14.33
CA CYS A 67 3.46 -9.58 -15.20
C CYS A 67 4.34 -8.34 -15.42
N ALA A 68 3.72 -7.17 -15.58
CA ALA A 68 4.40 -5.92 -15.84
C ALA A 68 5.31 -5.48 -14.68
N THR A 69 4.87 -5.67 -13.44
CA THR A 69 5.58 -5.24 -12.23
C THR A 69 6.96 -5.88 -12.11
N CYS A 70 7.10 -7.10 -12.62
CA CYS A 70 8.37 -7.82 -12.66
C CYS A 70 9.14 -7.62 -13.97
N HIS A 71 8.46 -7.58 -15.10
CA HIS A 71 9.11 -7.66 -16.42
C HIS A 71 9.25 -6.34 -17.16
N ALA A 72 8.65 -5.24 -16.71
CA ALA A 72 8.85 -3.93 -17.32
C ALA A 72 10.32 -3.49 -17.22
N SER A 73 10.82 -2.85 -18.27
CA SER A 73 12.21 -2.37 -18.31
C SER A 73 12.37 -1.18 -17.36
N PRO A 74 13.32 -1.19 -16.40
CA PRO A 74 13.48 -0.10 -15.44
C PRO A 74 13.72 1.27 -16.09
N VAL A 75 14.37 1.29 -17.25
CA VAL A 75 14.75 2.52 -17.98
C VAL A 75 13.64 3.07 -18.87
N ARG A 76 12.54 2.34 -19.04
CA ARG A 76 11.41 2.76 -19.89
C ARG A 76 10.18 2.81 -18.99
N HIS A 77 9.75 4.00 -18.61
CA HIS A 77 8.60 4.27 -17.71
C HIS A 77 7.22 3.78 -18.23
N ASN A 78 7.20 2.83 -19.18
CA ASN A 78 6.02 2.19 -19.72
C ASN A 78 5.97 0.72 -19.27
N LEU A 79 4.98 0.39 -18.44
CA LEU A 79 4.75 -0.94 -17.88
C LEU A 79 4.47 -2.04 -18.92
N LEU A 80 4.15 -1.68 -20.16
CA LEU A 80 3.95 -2.63 -21.26
C LEU A 80 5.25 -2.96 -22.03
N MET A 81 6.37 -2.29 -21.72
CA MET A 81 7.67 -2.57 -22.34
C MET A 81 8.44 -3.64 -21.54
N LEU A 82 8.12 -4.90 -21.81
CA LEU A 82 8.54 -6.07 -21.01
C LEU A 82 9.97 -6.58 -21.29
N GLY A 83 10.95 -5.67 -21.30
CA GLY A 83 12.36 -5.98 -21.56
C GLY A 83 13.12 -6.64 -20.41
N GLY A 84 12.51 -6.78 -19.23
CA GLY A 84 13.13 -7.37 -18.05
C GLY A 84 14.21 -6.50 -17.40
N GLY A 85 15.00 -7.12 -16.52
CA GLY A 85 16.13 -6.49 -15.83
C GLY A 85 15.85 -6.01 -14.41
N LYS A 86 14.59 -6.01 -13.93
CA LYS A 86 14.29 -5.79 -12.50
C LYS A 86 14.94 -6.90 -11.68
N ALA A 87 15.60 -6.53 -10.59
CA ALA A 87 16.24 -7.45 -9.65
C ALA A 87 15.34 -7.69 -8.44
N LEU A 88 15.23 -8.95 -8.03
CA LEU A 88 14.63 -9.38 -6.77
C LEU A 88 15.73 -9.93 -5.88
N ASP A 89 16.03 -9.20 -4.81
CA ASP A 89 17.00 -9.63 -3.79
C ASP A 89 16.33 -10.67 -2.87
N THR A 90 17.01 -11.79 -2.64
CA THR A 90 16.52 -12.87 -1.77
C THR A 90 17.66 -13.46 -0.95
N ALA A 91 17.33 -14.27 0.06
CA ALA A 91 18.31 -15.07 0.80
C ALA A 91 19.15 -16.02 -0.09
N PHE A 92 18.69 -16.34 -1.31
CA PHE A 92 19.39 -17.23 -2.25
C PHE A 92 20.30 -16.48 -3.25
N GLY A 93 20.26 -15.15 -3.23
CA GLY A 93 20.92 -14.26 -4.19
C GLY A 93 19.92 -13.41 -4.98
N LYS A 94 20.38 -12.80 -6.08
CA LYS A 94 19.57 -11.91 -6.90
C LYS A 94 18.96 -12.64 -8.09
N PHE A 95 17.65 -12.70 -8.14
CA PHE A 95 16.93 -13.08 -9.35
C PHE A 95 16.77 -11.85 -10.24
N ILE A 96 17.05 -12.00 -11.53
CA ILE A 96 16.95 -10.94 -12.53
C ILE A 96 15.86 -11.33 -13.52
N MET A 97 14.82 -10.52 -13.66
CA MET A 97 13.66 -10.91 -14.48
C MET A 97 14.01 -10.89 -15.97
N PRO A 98 13.67 -11.95 -16.73
CA PRO A 98 14.00 -12.02 -18.15
C PRO A 98 13.12 -11.09 -18.98
N ASN A 99 13.58 -10.82 -20.20
CA ASN A 99 12.76 -10.16 -21.24
C ASN A 99 11.66 -11.12 -21.70
N ILE A 100 10.39 -10.72 -21.55
CA ILE A 100 9.22 -11.48 -22.02
C ILE A 100 8.44 -10.73 -23.11
N SER A 101 9.02 -9.68 -23.69
CA SER A 101 8.43 -8.99 -24.82
C SER A 101 8.36 -9.90 -26.06
N PRO A 102 7.56 -9.57 -27.09
CA PRO A 102 7.51 -10.35 -28.32
C PRO A 102 8.74 -10.18 -29.22
N ASP A 103 9.82 -9.57 -28.75
CA ASP A 103 11.08 -9.53 -29.47
C ASP A 103 11.53 -10.96 -29.86
N ARG A 104 11.91 -11.13 -31.13
CA ARG A 104 12.21 -12.46 -31.70
C ARG A 104 13.57 -12.99 -31.28
N ARG A 105 14.51 -12.16 -30.84
CA ARG A 105 15.87 -12.58 -30.48
C ARG A 105 16.02 -12.68 -28.96
N ASP A 106 15.58 -11.65 -28.26
CA ASP A 106 15.86 -11.44 -26.86
C ASP A 106 14.66 -11.73 -25.94
N GLY A 107 13.45 -11.78 -26.49
CA GLY A 107 12.21 -12.07 -25.77
C GLY A 107 11.56 -13.42 -26.13
N ILE A 108 10.24 -13.51 -25.95
CA ILE A 108 9.45 -14.73 -26.23
C ILE A 108 8.97 -14.81 -27.69
N GLY A 109 9.42 -13.92 -28.58
CA GLY A 109 8.90 -13.78 -29.94
C GLY A 109 8.94 -15.06 -30.78
N ARG A 110 9.93 -15.94 -30.57
CA ARG A 110 10.06 -17.24 -31.25
C ARG A 110 9.47 -18.43 -30.49
N TRP A 111 8.99 -18.23 -29.27
CA TRP A 111 8.43 -19.33 -28.48
C TRP A 111 7.14 -19.81 -29.13
N THR A 112 6.90 -21.12 -29.06
CA THR A 112 5.60 -21.71 -29.35
C THR A 112 4.69 -21.65 -28.13
N LEU A 113 3.37 -21.78 -28.34
CA LEU A 113 2.43 -21.89 -27.23
C LEU A 113 2.79 -23.05 -26.30
N ALA A 114 3.18 -24.20 -26.85
CA ALA A 114 3.59 -25.36 -26.03
C ALA A 114 4.82 -25.06 -25.15
N GLN A 115 5.81 -24.33 -25.67
CA GLN A 115 6.97 -23.90 -24.88
C GLN A 115 6.56 -22.92 -23.77
N PHE A 116 5.71 -21.95 -24.09
CA PHE A 116 5.21 -20.98 -23.12
C PHE A 116 4.37 -21.65 -22.01
N THR A 117 3.47 -22.57 -22.38
CA THR A 117 2.65 -23.33 -21.44
C THR A 117 3.51 -24.16 -20.48
N ARG A 118 4.56 -24.82 -20.98
CA ARG A 118 5.51 -25.53 -20.11
C ARG A 118 6.29 -24.58 -19.20
N ALA A 119 6.71 -23.42 -19.69
CA ALA A 119 7.39 -22.45 -18.84
C ALA A 119 6.48 -22.00 -17.70
N VAL A 120 5.29 -21.48 -18.03
CA VAL A 120 4.34 -20.89 -17.07
C VAL A 120 3.82 -21.92 -16.07
N ARG A 121 3.48 -23.13 -16.52
CA ARG A 121 2.81 -24.10 -15.67
C ARG A 121 3.78 -25.17 -15.11
N GLU A 122 4.92 -25.45 -15.73
CA GLU A 122 5.87 -26.53 -15.34
C GLU A 122 7.24 -26.00 -14.89
N GLY A 123 7.53 -24.72 -15.09
CA GLY A 123 8.87 -24.19 -14.83
C GLY A 123 9.93 -24.81 -15.75
N VAL A 124 9.59 -25.12 -17.00
CA VAL A 124 10.54 -25.63 -18.01
C VAL A 124 10.68 -24.63 -19.14
N GLY A 125 11.90 -24.11 -19.33
CA GLY A 125 12.23 -23.15 -20.39
C GLY A 125 12.12 -23.74 -21.81
N PRO A 126 12.15 -22.90 -22.85
CA PRO A 126 12.05 -23.34 -24.26
C PRO A 126 13.22 -24.24 -24.69
N ASP A 127 14.36 -24.08 -24.04
CA ASP A 127 15.59 -24.87 -24.19
C ASP A 127 15.62 -26.10 -23.28
N GLY A 128 14.52 -26.39 -22.59
CA GLY A 128 14.37 -27.57 -21.76
C GLY A 128 15.09 -27.50 -20.42
N ARG A 129 15.50 -26.32 -19.93
CA ARG A 129 16.10 -26.16 -18.58
C ARG A 129 15.04 -25.91 -17.51
N ASN A 130 15.34 -26.30 -16.27
CA ASN A 130 14.53 -25.89 -15.12
C ASN A 130 14.61 -24.37 -14.90
N LEU A 131 13.46 -23.74 -14.75
CA LEU A 131 13.30 -22.36 -14.30
C LEU A 131 13.24 -22.35 -12.78
N TYR A 132 13.74 -21.28 -12.16
CA TYR A 132 13.69 -21.12 -10.71
C TYR A 132 12.27 -20.78 -10.23
N PRO A 133 11.83 -21.28 -9.06
CA PRO A 133 10.49 -21.04 -8.53
C PRO A 133 10.21 -19.58 -8.14
N ALA A 134 11.21 -18.69 -8.21
CA ALA A 134 10.99 -17.25 -8.20
C ALA A 134 10.11 -16.79 -9.37
N PHE A 135 10.08 -17.55 -10.47
CA PHE A 135 8.99 -17.51 -11.43
C PHE A 135 7.83 -18.35 -10.85
N PRO A 136 6.67 -17.77 -10.51
CA PRO A 136 5.66 -18.42 -9.67
C PRO A 136 4.82 -19.48 -10.40
N TYR A 137 5.47 -20.39 -11.13
CA TYR A 137 4.85 -21.53 -11.79
C TYR A 137 4.17 -22.50 -10.79
N THR A 138 4.53 -22.44 -9.51
CA THR A 138 3.85 -23.12 -8.39
C THR A 138 2.41 -22.64 -8.18
N SER A 139 2.12 -21.39 -8.53
CA SER A 139 0.78 -20.83 -8.54
C SER A 139 0.19 -20.90 -9.96
N TYR A 140 0.95 -20.51 -10.99
CA TYR A 140 0.43 -20.52 -12.37
C TYR A 140 0.10 -21.93 -12.92
N GLN A 141 0.59 -23.01 -12.33
CA GLN A 141 0.12 -24.37 -12.66
C GLN A 141 -1.40 -24.53 -12.51
N ARG A 142 -2.04 -23.71 -11.66
CA ARG A 142 -3.49 -23.68 -11.48
C ARG A 142 -4.24 -23.15 -12.70
N LEU A 143 -3.57 -22.38 -13.57
CA LEU A 143 -4.19 -21.78 -14.74
C LEU A 143 -4.69 -22.84 -15.74
N SER A 144 -5.83 -22.53 -16.36
CA SER A 144 -6.37 -23.29 -17.48
C SER A 144 -5.47 -23.14 -18.71
N ALA A 145 -5.53 -24.12 -19.61
CA ALA A 145 -4.74 -24.06 -20.84
C ALA A 145 -5.21 -22.95 -21.79
N ASP A 146 -6.51 -22.66 -21.78
CA ASP A 146 -7.11 -21.57 -22.55
C ASP A 146 -6.64 -20.20 -22.05
N ASP A 147 -6.61 -19.96 -20.74
CA ASP A 147 -6.11 -18.70 -20.17
C ASP A 147 -4.62 -18.49 -20.47
N VAL A 148 -3.83 -19.56 -20.53
CA VAL A 148 -2.40 -19.48 -20.92
C VAL A 148 -2.25 -19.20 -22.42
N ARG A 149 -3.12 -19.75 -23.28
CA ARG A 149 -3.18 -19.41 -24.72
C ARG A 149 -3.52 -17.94 -24.90
N ASP A 150 -4.53 -17.46 -24.18
CA ASP A 150 -5.02 -16.09 -24.26
C ASP A 150 -3.98 -15.09 -23.74
N LEU A 151 -3.34 -15.38 -22.61
CA LEU A 151 -2.19 -14.62 -22.08
C LEU A 151 -1.05 -14.57 -23.11
N PHE A 152 -0.70 -15.70 -23.68
CA PHE A 152 0.38 -15.77 -24.67
C PHE A 152 0.07 -14.92 -25.91
N ALA A 153 -1.15 -15.00 -26.42
CA ALA A 153 -1.59 -14.20 -27.54
C ALA A 153 -1.58 -12.71 -27.20
N TYR A 154 -2.05 -12.31 -26.01
CA TYR A 154 -1.99 -10.92 -25.55
C TYR A 154 -0.55 -10.40 -25.46
N LEU A 155 0.38 -11.16 -24.86
CA LEU A 155 1.80 -10.78 -24.79
C LEU A 155 2.42 -10.57 -26.18
N LYS A 156 1.98 -11.32 -27.19
CA LYS A 156 2.42 -11.15 -28.57
C LYS A 156 1.96 -9.85 -29.22
N THR A 157 0.95 -9.18 -28.68
CA THR A 157 0.47 -7.87 -29.17
C THR A 157 1.25 -6.68 -28.61
N LEU A 158 2.06 -6.89 -27.57
CA LEU A 158 2.78 -5.81 -26.88
C LEU A 158 3.99 -5.31 -27.69
N PRO A 159 4.54 -4.13 -27.37
CA PRO A 159 5.74 -3.65 -28.05
C PRO A 159 6.95 -4.60 -27.86
N PRO A 160 7.66 -5.00 -28.93
CA PRO A 160 8.90 -5.73 -28.79
C PRO A 160 9.98 -4.84 -28.16
N VAL A 161 10.77 -5.41 -27.25
CA VAL A 161 11.87 -4.71 -26.59
C VAL A 161 13.17 -5.48 -26.85
N PRO A 162 14.13 -4.92 -27.60
CA PRO A 162 15.41 -5.57 -27.82
C PRO A 162 16.30 -5.48 -26.57
N GLY A 163 17.20 -6.46 -26.41
CA GLY A 163 18.16 -6.56 -25.31
C GLY A 163 17.88 -7.76 -24.40
N LYS A 164 18.90 -8.58 -24.17
CA LYS A 164 18.83 -9.69 -23.22
C LYS A 164 19.05 -9.16 -21.80
N ALA A 165 18.16 -9.48 -20.88
CA ALA A 165 18.37 -9.21 -19.46
C ALA A 165 19.59 -10.00 -18.92
N PRO A 166 20.34 -9.46 -17.94
CA PRO A 166 21.42 -10.18 -17.30
C PRO A 166 20.97 -11.51 -16.68
N ASP A 167 21.90 -12.46 -16.55
CA ASP A 167 21.62 -13.71 -15.84
C ASP A 167 21.52 -13.49 -14.32
N HIS A 168 20.90 -14.43 -13.61
CA HIS A 168 20.76 -14.35 -12.15
C HIS A 168 22.12 -14.40 -11.43
N GLN A 169 22.20 -13.76 -10.26
CA GLN A 169 23.38 -13.74 -9.41
C GLN A 169 23.09 -14.55 -8.14
N LEU A 170 23.13 -15.88 -8.26
CA LEU A 170 22.80 -16.81 -7.18
C LEU A 170 24.06 -17.37 -6.53
N ALA A 171 24.03 -17.53 -5.21
CA ALA A 171 25.12 -18.16 -4.47
C ALA A 171 25.14 -19.67 -4.71
N PHE A 172 26.30 -20.30 -4.55
CA PHE A 172 26.37 -21.76 -4.46
C PHE A 172 25.66 -22.23 -3.18
N PRO A 173 24.88 -23.33 -3.21
CA PRO A 173 24.66 -24.25 -4.33
C PRO A 173 23.47 -23.90 -5.24
N TYR A 174 22.76 -22.79 -5.01
CA TYR A 174 21.53 -22.41 -5.72
C TYR A 174 21.73 -22.05 -7.20
N ASN A 175 22.96 -21.74 -7.60
CA ASN A 175 23.33 -21.59 -9.01
C ASN A 175 23.25 -22.91 -9.82
N LEU A 176 23.18 -24.07 -9.17
CA LEU A 176 23.03 -25.38 -9.82
C LEU A 176 21.55 -25.70 -10.14
N ARG A 177 21.11 -25.36 -11.36
CA ARG A 177 19.72 -25.57 -11.85
C ARG A 177 19.20 -27.01 -11.77
N ARG A 178 20.07 -28.02 -11.69
CA ARG A 178 19.65 -29.42 -11.54
C ARG A 178 18.96 -29.69 -10.21
N GLY A 179 19.37 -29.01 -9.12
CA GLY A 179 18.69 -29.14 -7.83
C GLY A 179 17.21 -28.78 -7.90
N VAL A 180 16.85 -27.81 -8.76
CA VAL A 180 15.45 -27.40 -8.99
C VAL A 180 14.61 -28.52 -9.59
N GLY A 181 15.20 -29.43 -10.39
CA GLY A 181 14.47 -30.56 -10.96
C GLY A 181 13.98 -31.52 -9.89
N ILE A 182 14.84 -31.84 -8.91
CA ILE A 182 14.48 -32.67 -7.75
C ILE A 182 13.44 -31.96 -6.89
N TRP A 183 13.66 -30.67 -6.62
CA TRP A 183 12.70 -29.84 -5.88
C TRP A 183 11.32 -29.87 -6.54
N ARG A 184 11.26 -29.72 -7.87
CA ARG A 184 10.00 -29.75 -8.61
C ARG A 184 9.34 -31.12 -8.55
N LEU A 185 10.11 -32.20 -8.67
CA LEU A 185 9.61 -33.57 -8.51
C LEU A 185 8.97 -33.81 -7.14
N ALA A 186 9.50 -33.19 -6.09
CA ALA A 186 8.99 -33.32 -4.74
C ALA A 186 7.76 -32.42 -4.43
N PHE A 187 7.71 -31.20 -4.99
CA PHE A 187 6.79 -30.17 -4.50
C PHE A 187 5.79 -29.59 -5.51
N LEU A 188 5.94 -29.86 -6.82
CA LEU A 188 4.99 -29.38 -7.83
C LEU A 188 3.95 -30.47 -8.13
N ASP A 189 2.69 -30.25 -7.77
CA ASP A 189 1.61 -31.26 -7.91
C ASP A 189 0.96 -31.31 -9.30
N GLY A 190 1.14 -30.26 -10.11
CA GLY A 190 0.66 -30.15 -11.47
C GLY A 190 -0.84 -29.97 -11.65
N LYS A 191 -1.61 -29.72 -10.59
CA LYS A 191 -3.09 -29.74 -10.65
C LYS A 191 -3.65 -28.37 -11.07
N PRO A 192 -4.43 -28.27 -12.16
CA PRO A 192 -5.18 -27.06 -12.47
C PRO A 192 -6.32 -26.83 -11.46
N LEU A 193 -6.86 -25.62 -11.40
CA LEU A 193 -8.10 -25.31 -10.69
C LEU A 193 -9.22 -25.00 -11.69
N ASP A 194 -10.44 -25.39 -11.33
CA ASP A 194 -11.65 -24.91 -11.99
C ASP A 194 -11.88 -23.41 -11.69
N GLY A 195 -12.59 -22.71 -12.58
CA GLY A 195 -12.88 -21.27 -12.45
C GLY A 195 -12.07 -20.34 -13.38
N GLY A 196 -11.24 -20.92 -14.26
CA GLY A 196 -10.57 -20.21 -15.35
C GLY A 196 -11.50 -19.88 -16.53
N GLY A 197 -11.04 -19.06 -17.46
CA GLY A 197 -11.82 -18.54 -18.59
C GLY A 197 -12.54 -17.22 -18.31
N PRO A 198 -13.11 -16.57 -19.35
CA PRO A 198 -13.92 -15.36 -19.18
C PRO A 198 -15.18 -15.70 -18.37
N ALA A 199 -15.58 -14.83 -17.43
CA ALA A 199 -16.78 -15.13 -16.66
C ALA A 199 -18.00 -15.21 -17.60
N PRO A 200 -18.93 -16.16 -17.36
CA PRO A 200 -20.04 -16.44 -18.27
C PRO A 200 -20.79 -15.15 -18.64
N ALA A 201 -21.05 -14.95 -19.93
CA ALA A 201 -21.85 -13.83 -20.42
C ALA A 201 -23.33 -13.95 -20.04
N THR A 202 -23.78 -15.17 -19.70
CA THR A 202 -25.18 -15.51 -19.43
C THR A 202 -25.31 -16.05 -18.00
N PRO A 203 -26.32 -15.62 -17.22
CA PRO A 203 -26.61 -16.23 -15.93
C PRO A 203 -26.90 -17.74 -16.09
N PRO A 204 -26.50 -18.58 -15.12
CA PRO A 204 -26.75 -20.01 -15.20
C PRO A 204 -28.25 -20.33 -15.10
N SER A 205 -28.72 -21.33 -15.85
CA SER A 205 -30.11 -21.79 -15.77
C SER A 205 -30.37 -22.50 -14.43
N LEU A 206 -31.60 -22.39 -13.92
CA LEU A 206 -32.03 -23.09 -12.71
C LEU A 206 -32.21 -24.58 -12.99
N GLY A 207 -31.47 -25.44 -12.29
CA GLY A 207 -31.77 -26.88 -12.29
C GLY A 207 -30.62 -27.83 -11.93
N SER A 208 -29.36 -27.41 -12.08
CA SER A 208 -28.20 -28.28 -11.76
C SER A 208 -26.91 -27.49 -11.49
N THR A 209 -27.02 -26.18 -11.40
CA THR A 209 -25.88 -25.28 -11.53
C THR A 209 -25.36 -24.90 -10.14
N PRO A 210 -24.02 -24.85 -9.91
CA PRO A 210 -23.48 -24.40 -8.64
C PRO A 210 -24.10 -23.07 -8.23
N SER A 211 -24.31 -22.84 -6.93
CA SER A 211 -24.88 -21.57 -6.50
C SER A 211 -24.00 -20.41 -6.99
N ILE A 212 -24.57 -19.20 -7.14
CA ILE A 212 -23.78 -18.01 -7.53
C ILE A 212 -22.60 -17.82 -6.55
N HIS A 213 -22.80 -18.13 -5.28
CA HIS A 213 -21.75 -18.14 -4.27
C HIS A 213 -20.63 -19.13 -4.61
N ASP A 214 -20.94 -20.38 -4.94
CA ASP A 214 -19.94 -21.41 -5.27
C ASP A 214 -19.13 -21.04 -6.52
N GLN A 215 -19.77 -20.42 -7.51
CA GLN A 215 -19.09 -19.92 -8.71
C GLN A 215 -18.13 -18.77 -8.39
N LEU A 216 -18.54 -17.83 -7.52
CA LEU A 216 -17.67 -16.75 -7.05
C LEU A 216 -16.50 -17.29 -6.23
N VAL A 217 -16.71 -18.28 -5.36
CA VAL A 217 -15.65 -18.95 -4.60
C VAL A 217 -14.68 -19.67 -5.54
N ALA A 218 -15.17 -20.40 -6.54
CA ALA A 218 -14.31 -21.08 -7.52
C ALA A 218 -13.47 -20.09 -8.34
N ARG A 219 -14.09 -19.02 -8.86
CA ARG A 219 -13.40 -17.95 -9.59
C ARG A 219 -12.39 -17.23 -8.70
N GLY A 220 -12.78 -16.92 -7.46
CA GLY A 220 -11.91 -16.28 -6.48
C GLY A 220 -10.71 -17.13 -6.14
N ARG A 221 -10.92 -18.43 -5.90
CA ARG A 221 -9.85 -19.41 -5.68
C ARG A 221 -8.90 -19.46 -6.87
N TYR A 222 -9.42 -19.54 -8.08
CA TYR A 222 -8.62 -19.55 -9.31
C TYR A 222 -7.71 -18.30 -9.44
N LEU A 223 -8.26 -17.12 -9.13
CA LEU A 223 -7.50 -15.88 -9.16
C LEU A 223 -6.48 -15.80 -8.01
N VAL A 224 -6.89 -16.02 -6.76
CA VAL A 224 -6.03 -15.86 -5.57
C VAL A 224 -4.93 -16.92 -5.50
N GLU A 225 -5.25 -18.19 -5.75
CA GLU A 225 -4.30 -19.31 -5.69
C GLU A 225 -3.49 -19.50 -6.97
N GLY A 226 -3.99 -18.98 -8.10
CA GLY A 226 -3.43 -19.16 -9.41
C GLY A 226 -2.86 -17.87 -9.98
N ALA A 227 -3.72 -17.13 -10.68
CA ALA A 227 -3.31 -15.97 -11.49
C ALA A 227 -2.61 -14.89 -10.66
N ALA A 228 -3.19 -14.45 -9.55
CA ALA A 228 -2.67 -13.39 -8.68
C ALA A 228 -1.71 -13.89 -7.61
N HIS A 229 -1.53 -15.22 -7.49
CA HIS A 229 -0.47 -15.86 -6.70
C HIS A 229 -0.28 -15.29 -5.28
N CYS A 230 -1.37 -14.87 -4.62
CA CYS A 230 -1.30 -14.12 -3.36
C CYS A 230 -0.54 -14.87 -2.26
N ALA A 231 -0.59 -16.22 -2.29
CA ALA A 231 0.09 -17.08 -1.34
C ALA A 231 1.62 -16.97 -1.42
N GLU A 232 2.20 -16.53 -2.55
CA GLU A 232 3.64 -16.46 -2.74
C GLU A 232 4.30 -15.42 -1.83
N CYS A 233 3.56 -14.34 -1.48
CA CYS A 233 3.97 -13.33 -0.50
C CYS A 233 3.29 -13.53 0.86
N HIS A 234 1.99 -13.83 0.88
CA HIS A 234 1.23 -13.92 2.12
C HIS A 234 1.37 -15.26 2.86
N SER A 235 2.40 -16.06 2.62
CA SER A 235 2.62 -17.31 3.37
C SER A 235 4.08 -17.44 3.81
N PRO A 236 4.34 -18.08 4.96
CA PRO A 236 5.70 -18.39 5.36
C PRO A 236 6.24 -19.53 4.49
N ARG A 237 7.56 -19.59 4.40
CA ARG A 237 8.29 -20.62 3.67
C ARG A 237 9.30 -21.31 4.57
N ASN A 238 9.43 -22.62 4.38
CA ASN A 238 10.46 -23.40 5.05
C ASN A 238 11.84 -23.17 4.41
N VAL A 239 12.86 -23.83 4.96
CA VAL A 239 14.25 -23.75 4.48
C VAL A 239 14.47 -24.18 3.02
N MET A 240 13.52 -24.92 2.44
CA MET A 240 13.53 -25.34 1.03
C MET A 240 12.82 -24.33 0.12
N GLY A 241 12.34 -23.21 0.65
CA GLY A 241 11.61 -22.18 -0.08
C GLY A 241 10.17 -22.56 -0.45
N VAL A 242 9.64 -23.63 0.14
CA VAL A 242 8.26 -24.11 -0.12
C VAL A 242 7.30 -23.45 0.87
N ILE A 243 6.12 -23.05 0.39
CA ILE A 243 5.04 -22.54 1.26
C ILE A 243 4.63 -23.62 2.27
N GLU A 244 4.56 -23.24 3.54
CA GLU A 244 4.09 -24.14 4.58
C GLU A 244 2.57 -24.28 4.51
N SER A 245 2.08 -25.48 4.19
CA SER A 245 0.66 -25.70 3.88
C SER A 245 -0.28 -25.39 5.05
N GLY A 246 0.16 -25.65 6.29
CA GLY A 246 -0.61 -25.36 7.51
C GLY A 246 -0.72 -23.87 7.84
N GLU A 247 0.14 -23.04 7.24
CA GLU A 247 0.22 -21.59 7.49
C GLU A 247 0.03 -20.78 6.20
N ARG A 248 -0.55 -21.39 5.17
CA ARG A 248 -0.83 -20.73 3.90
C ARG A 248 -1.70 -19.50 4.16
N PHE A 249 -1.34 -18.36 3.56
CA PHE A 249 -1.99 -17.06 3.75
C PHE A 249 -1.80 -16.39 5.12
N ALA A 250 -1.06 -17.01 6.05
CA ALA A 250 -0.85 -16.49 7.41
C ALA A 250 0.18 -15.34 7.52
N GLY A 251 0.66 -14.83 6.39
CA GLY A 251 1.73 -13.83 6.33
C GLY A 251 3.12 -14.46 6.49
N GLY A 252 4.16 -13.67 6.28
CA GLY A 252 5.54 -14.17 6.36
C GLY A 252 6.59 -13.09 6.11
N PRO A 253 7.87 -13.38 6.42
CA PRO A 253 8.95 -12.45 6.14
C PRO A 253 9.09 -12.20 4.63
N ALA A 254 9.42 -10.96 4.26
CA ALA A 254 9.75 -10.63 2.88
C ALA A 254 11.01 -11.40 2.42
N PRO A 255 11.12 -11.78 1.14
CA PRO A 255 12.25 -12.56 0.61
C PRO A 255 13.64 -11.95 0.88
N ASP A 256 13.72 -10.63 1.00
CA ASP A 256 14.93 -9.87 1.29
C ASP A 256 15.25 -9.76 2.80
N GLY A 257 14.36 -10.26 3.65
CA GLY A 257 14.45 -10.26 5.11
C GLY A 257 14.19 -8.91 5.78
N LYS A 258 13.79 -7.86 5.04
CA LYS A 258 13.66 -6.49 5.57
C LYS A 258 12.23 -6.08 5.90
N GLY A 259 11.26 -6.94 5.64
CA GLY A 259 9.84 -6.65 5.84
C GLY A 259 9.04 -7.88 6.20
N TYR A 260 7.73 -7.69 6.32
CA TYR A 260 6.78 -8.76 6.64
C TYR A 260 5.48 -8.54 5.86
N PHE A 261 5.00 -9.56 5.17
CA PHE A 261 3.71 -9.58 4.52
C PHE A 261 2.62 -9.96 5.52
N PRO A 262 1.50 -9.22 5.57
CA PRO A 262 0.48 -9.43 6.60
C PRO A 262 -0.27 -10.74 6.40
N ASN A 263 -0.86 -11.22 7.48
CA ASN A 263 -1.79 -12.34 7.48
C ASN A 263 -3.11 -11.95 6.79
N ILE A 264 -3.56 -12.73 5.81
CA ILE A 264 -4.81 -12.48 5.07
C ILE A 264 -5.84 -13.60 5.28
N THR A 265 -5.67 -14.42 6.32
CA THR A 265 -6.66 -15.41 6.74
C THR A 265 -7.79 -14.79 7.57
N GLN A 266 -8.84 -15.57 7.84
CA GLN A 266 -9.94 -15.21 8.74
C GLN A 266 -9.56 -15.33 10.24
N SER A 267 -8.39 -14.81 10.62
CA SER A 267 -7.92 -14.68 12.01
C SER A 267 -8.03 -13.22 12.49
N ASP A 268 -8.10 -13.03 13.80
CA ASP A 268 -8.01 -11.69 14.43
C ASP A 268 -6.64 -11.04 14.20
N THR A 269 -5.61 -11.83 13.94
CA THR A 269 -4.30 -11.35 13.48
C THR A 269 -4.27 -11.08 11.97
N GLY A 270 -5.34 -11.40 11.25
CA GLY A 270 -5.49 -11.27 9.81
C GLY A 270 -6.64 -10.35 9.41
N ILE A 271 -7.45 -10.74 8.43
CA ILE A 271 -8.52 -9.92 7.86
C ILE A 271 -9.92 -10.34 8.32
N ASN A 272 -10.05 -11.06 9.45
CA ASN A 272 -11.33 -11.53 9.97
C ASN A 272 -12.37 -10.40 10.07
N PHE A 273 -11.95 -9.26 10.63
CA PHE A 273 -12.78 -8.07 10.83
C PHE A 273 -13.07 -7.28 9.54
N TRP A 274 -12.46 -7.64 8.40
CA TRP A 274 -12.76 -7.00 7.12
C TRP A 274 -14.01 -7.62 6.51
N ALA A 275 -14.98 -6.78 6.17
CA ALA A 275 -16.10 -7.20 5.32
C ALA A 275 -15.59 -7.53 3.91
N ALA A 276 -16.30 -8.37 3.16
CA ALA A 276 -15.94 -8.65 1.75
C ALA A 276 -15.85 -7.36 0.91
N ALA A 277 -16.79 -6.43 1.10
CA ALA A 277 -16.78 -5.11 0.45
C ALA A 277 -15.51 -4.29 0.76
N SER A 278 -14.99 -4.40 1.98
CA SER A 278 -13.73 -3.77 2.38
C SER A 278 -12.53 -4.33 1.65
N ILE A 279 -12.48 -5.65 1.45
CA ILE A 279 -11.43 -6.31 0.67
C ILE A 279 -11.51 -5.84 -0.79
N VAL A 280 -12.70 -5.78 -1.38
CA VAL A 280 -12.91 -5.24 -2.74
C VAL A 280 -12.42 -3.79 -2.83
N ASN A 281 -12.77 -2.94 -1.86
CA ASN A 281 -12.33 -1.56 -1.84
C ASN A 281 -10.81 -1.44 -1.72
N TYR A 282 -10.17 -2.26 -0.87
CA TYR A 282 -8.72 -2.29 -0.73
C TYR A 282 -8.03 -2.70 -2.04
N LEU A 283 -8.49 -3.77 -2.70
CA LEU A 283 -7.93 -4.20 -3.98
C LEU A 283 -8.17 -3.19 -5.11
N LYS A 284 -9.16 -2.30 -4.98
CA LYS A 284 -9.47 -1.27 -5.97
C LYS A 284 -8.78 0.07 -5.72
N THR A 285 -8.62 0.47 -4.46
CA THR A 285 -8.16 1.82 -4.07
C THR A 285 -6.81 1.80 -3.33
N GLY A 286 -6.47 0.67 -2.73
CA GLY A 286 -5.32 0.54 -1.84
C GLY A 286 -5.58 1.02 -0.42
N VAL A 287 -6.79 1.46 -0.07
CA VAL A 287 -7.10 1.97 1.28
C VAL A 287 -7.85 0.92 2.08
N SER A 288 -7.25 0.52 3.21
CA SER A 288 -7.84 -0.48 4.12
C SER A 288 -9.00 0.12 4.92
N PRO A 289 -9.84 -0.70 5.59
CA PRO A 289 -10.90 -0.22 6.49
C PRO A 289 -10.41 0.64 7.65
N LEU A 290 -9.12 0.55 7.95
CA LEU A 290 -8.45 1.35 8.99
C LEU A 290 -7.80 2.61 8.43
N GLY A 291 -8.07 2.96 7.16
CA GLY A 291 -7.50 4.12 6.49
C GLY A 291 -6.05 4.02 6.07
N LYS A 292 -5.37 2.91 6.38
CA LYS A 292 -4.00 2.71 5.94
C LYS A 292 -3.96 2.44 4.44
N THR A 293 -3.18 3.23 3.71
CA THR A 293 -2.88 3.03 2.30
C THR A 293 -1.86 1.90 2.13
N ALA A 294 -2.03 1.10 1.09
CA ALA A 294 -1.08 0.07 0.67
C ALA A 294 0.27 0.72 0.33
N GLY A 295 1.34 0.22 0.94
CA GLY A 295 2.72 0.62 0.65
C GLY A 295 3.53 -0.52 0.05
N GLY A 296 4.75 -0.21 -0.40
CA GLY A 296 5.68 -1.20 -0.96
C GLY A 296 5.09 -2.02 -2.11
N ASP A 297 5.41 -3.30 -2.14
CA ASP A 297 4.96 -4.25 -3.18
C ASP A 297 3.44 -4.30 -3.31
N MET A 298 2.70 -4.20 -2.20
CA MET A 298 1.24 -4.23 -2.25
C MET A 298 0.66 -3.01 -2.98
N ALA A 299 1.33 -1.85 -2.94
CA ALA A 299 0.91 -0.70 -3.74
C ALA A 299 1.00 -0.99 -5.25
N GLU A 300 2.05 -1.69 -5.69
CA GLU A 300 2.22 -2.15 -7.08
C GLU A 300 1.13 -3.17 -7.46
N VAL A 301 0.86 -4.14 -6.58
CA VAL A 301 -0.24 -5.11 -6.78
C VAL A 301 -1.59 -4.41 -6.94
N VAL A 302 -1.89 -3.40 -6.10
CA VAL A 302 -3.15 -2.66 -6.19
C VAL A 302 -3.27 -1.88 -7.51
N GLN A 303 -2.17 -1.43 -8.12
CA GLN A 303 -2.20 -0.81 -9.46
C GLN A 303 -2.68 -1.78 -10.54
N ASN A 304 -2.48 -3.08 -10.34
CA ASN A 304 -2.95 -4.12 -11.25
C ASN A 304 -4.37 -4.54 -10.90
N THR A 305 -4.65 -4.89 -9.63
CA THR A 305 -5.97 -5.37 -9.24
C THR A 305 -7.07 -4.32 -9.48
N ARG A 306 -6.79 -3.02 -9.36
CA ARG A 306 -7.77 -1.97 -9.70
C ARG A 306 -8.21 -1.95 -11.17
N GLN A 307 -7.44 -2.56 -12.06
CA GLN A 307 -7.77 -2.69 -13.48
C GLN A 307 -8.58 -3.96 -13.79
N LEU A 308 -8.73 -4.87 -12.82
CA LEU A 308 -9.55 -6.06 -12.98
C LEU A 308 -11.04 -5.70 -12.99
N PRO A 309 -11.88 -6.52 -13.66
CA PRO A 309 -13.33 -6.39 -13.54
C PRO A 309 -13.78 -6.42 -12.07
N THR A 310 -14.69 -5.53 -11.67
CA THR A 310 -15.20 -5.49 -10.28
C THR A 310 -15.74 -6.84 -9.80
N ARG A 311 -16.31 -7.66 -10.71
CA ARG A 311 -16.76 -9.04 -10.40
C ARG A 311 -15.62 -9.96 -9.95
N ASP A 312 -14.43 -9.80 -10.51
CA ASP A 312 -13.27 -10.62 -10.16
C ASP A 312 -12.73 -10.20 -8.79
N LEU A 313 -12.77 -8.90 -8.45
CA LEU A 313 -12.47 -8.43 -7.11
C LEU A 313 -13.44 -8.99 -6.06
N TRP A 314 -14.74 -9.03 -6.38
CA TRP A 314 -15.73 -9.68 -5.52
C TRP A 314 -15.48 -11.18 -5.37
N ALA A 315 -15.15 -11.88 -6.46
CA ALA A 315 -14.81 -13.30 -6.40
C ALA A 315 -13.60 -13.54 -5.48
N MET A 316 -12.52 -12.76 -5.65
CA MET A 316 -11.33 -12.83 -4.79
C MET A 316 -11.68 -12.56 -3.32
N ALA A 317 -12.45 -11.52 -3.03
CA ALA A 317 -12.88 -11.20 -1.67
C ALA A 317 -13.73 -12.31 -1.04
N THR A 318 -14.69 -12.86 -1.79
CA THR A 318 -15.54 -13.96 -1.33
C THR A 318 -14.70 -15.20 -1.01
N TYR A 319 -13.74 -15.57 -1.87
CA TYR A 319 -12.84 -16.69 -1.59
C TYR A 319 -11.93 -16.44 -0.39
N LEU A 320 -11.35 -15.24 -0.24
CA LEU A 320 -10.54 -14.91 0.94
C LEU A 320 -11.33 -15.04 2.25
N LYS A 321 -12.65 -14.80 2.23
CA LYS A 321 -13.54 -15.02 3.37
C LYS A 321 -13.82 -16.49 3.68
N THR A 322 -13.48 -17.43 2.80
CA THR A 322 -13.61 -18.89 3.08
C THR A 322 -12.33 -19.51 3.64
N ILE A 323 -11.20 -18.78 3.62
CA ILE A 323 -9.91 -19.29 4.09
C ILE A 323 -9.94 -19.42 5.62
N PRO A 324 -9.67 -20.60 6.21
CA PRO A 324 -9.60 -20.76 7.66
C PRO A 324 -8.60 -19.79 8.31
N GLY A 325 -8.97 -19.23 9.46
CA GLY A 325 -8.09 -18.36 10.23
C GLY A 325 -6.86 -19.10 10.73
N VAL A 326 -5.68 -18.58 10.44
CA VAL A 326 -4.42 -18.99 11.07
C VAL A 326 -3.99 -17.85 11.98
N ASP A 327 -3.89 -18.14 13.26
CA ASP A 327 -3.48 -17.19 14.26
C ASP A 327 -1.95 -17.02 14.27
N ARG A 328 -1.49 -15.89 13.72
CA ARG A 328 -0.08 -15.59 13.54
C ARG A 328 0.12 -14.08 13.49
N PRO A 329 0.43 -13.42 14.63
CA PRO A 329 0.71 -12.00 14.64
C PRO A 329 2.02 -11.70 13.90
N ALA A 330 2.01 -10.67 13.06
CA ALA A 330 3.23 -10.18 12.43
C ALA A 330 4.15 -9.52 13.47
N PRO A 331 5.48 -9.60 13.32
CA PRO A 331 6.42 -8.95 14.21
C PRO A 331 6.11 -7.45 14.37
N GLY A 332 6.04 -6.97 15.61
CA GLY A 332 5.77 -5.57 15.93
C GLY A 332 4.32 -5.12 15.76
N GLN A 333 3.40 -6.01 15.36
CA GLN A 333 1.96 -5.72 15.42
C GLN A 333 1.39 -6.02 16.82
N PRO A 334 0.40 -5.24 17.29
CA PRO A 334 -0.28 -5.55 18.53
C PRO A 334 -0.95 -6.92 18.46
N GLU A 335 -0.84 -7.71 19.52
CA GLU A 335 -1.62 -8.93 19.62
C GLU A 335 -3.09 -8.62 19.90
N PRO A 336 -4.04 -9.36 19.31
CA PRO A 336 -5.44 -9.27 19.67
C PRO A 336 -5.62 -9.51 21.18
N ASN A 337 -6.44 -8.68 21.82
CA ASN A 337 -6.78 -8.88 23.21
C ASN A 337 -7.69 -10.11 23.37
N ARG A 338 -7.14 -11.20 23.92
CA ARG A 338 -7.89 -12.44 24.19
C ARG A 338 -8.41 -12.54 25.61
N THR A 339 -8.29 -11.46 26.38
CA THR A 339 -8.77 -11.40 27.75
C THR A 339 -10.16 -10.78 27.79
N ASP A 340 -10.88 -11.04 28.87
CA ASP A 340 -12.16 -10.42 29.21
C ASP A 340 -12.02 -8.94 29.61
N LYS A 341 -10.79 -8.49 29.88
CA LYS A 341 -10.51 -7.11 30.27
C LYS A 341 -10.42 -6.21 29.04
N VAL A 342 -11.19 -5.13 29.02
CA VAL A 342 -11.09 -4.11 27.98
C VAL A 342 -9.74 -3.41 28.08
N VAL A 343 -8.86 -3.67 27.10
CA VAL A 343 -7.59 -2.95 26.95
C VAL A 343 -7.82 -1.80 25.98
N MET A 344 -7.89 -0.57 26.50
CA MET A 344 -7.86 0.62 25.67
C MET A 344 -6.42 0.82 25.18
N ILE A 345 -6.19 0.63 23.87
CA ILE A 345 -4.90 0.96 23.26
C ILE A 345 -4.69 2.47 23.48
N PRO A 346 -3.53 2.91 24.01
CA PRO A 346 -3.24 4.33 24.13
C PRO A 346 -3.40 4.97 22.75
N ILE A 347 -4.19 6.04 22.65
CA ILE A 347 -4.28 6.81 21.41
C ILE A 347 -2.89 7.34 21.13
N ARG A 348 -2.17 6.72 20.19
CA ARG A 348 -0.94 7.30 19.66
C ARG A 348 -1.35 8.45 18.78
N HIS A 349 -1.17 9.67 19.29
CA HIS A 349 -1.28 10.85 18.45
C HIS A 349 -0.19 10.82 17.39
N ASP A 350 -0.55 11.16 16.15
CA ASP A 350 0.44 11.34 15.11
C ASP A 350 1.28 12.57 15.44
N ALA A 351 2.49 12.35 15.93
CA ALA A 351 3.43 13.40 16.34
C ALA A 351 4.09 14.10 15.13
N SER A 352 3.59 13.88 13.92
CA SER A 352 4.06 14.60 12.72
C SER A 352 4.05 16.11 12.99
N PRO A 353 5.21 16.78 12.86
CA PRO A 353 5.34 18.18 13.21
C PRO A 353 4.48 19.04 12.28
N LEU A 354 3.89 20.09 12.86
CA LEU A 354 3.19 21.11 12.09
C LEU A 354 4.19 21.84 11.18
N PRO A 355 3.77 22.26 9.97
CA PRO A 355 4.67 22.88 9.01
C PRO A 355 5.11 24.26 9.48
N ALA A 356 6.29 24.36 10.10
CA ALA A 356 6.94 25.63 10.44
C ALA A 356 7.96 26.02 9.37
N SER A 357 8.07 27.32 9.08
CA SER A 357 9.09 27.83 8.17
C SER A 357 10.47 27.83 8.84
N PRO A 358 11.56 27.70 8.06
CA PRO A 358 12.90 27.89 8.58
C PRO A 358 13.04 29.25 9.30
N GLN A 359 13.75 29.28 10.43
CA GLN A 359 13.93 30.50 11.23
C GLN A 359 14.54 31.67 10.44
N ALA A 360 15.38 31.38 9.44
CA ALA A 360 15.94 32.38 8.54
C ALA A 360 14.89 33.09 7.66
N GLU A 361 13.79 32.41 7.32
CA GLU A 361 12.66 33.00 6.60
C GLU A 361 11.75 33.79 7.54
N VAL A 362 11.46 33.22 8.73
CA VAL A 362 10.67 33.88 9.77
C VAL A 362 11.28 35.22 10.19
N ALA A 363 12.62 35.30 10.23
CA ALA A 363 13.36 36.51 10.55
C ALA A 363 13.21 37.66 9.53
N ARG A 364 12.77 37.38 8.29
CA ARG A 364 12.69 38.36 7.20
C ARG A 364 11.28 38.67 6.72
N ALA A 365 10.30 37.84 7.05
CA ALA A 365 8.93 38.01 6.57
C ALA A 365 8.17 39.04 7.40
N ASP A 366 7.42 39.93 6.75
CA ASP A 366 6.58 40.92 7.43
C ASP A 366 5.23 40.34 7.87
N THR A 367 4.79 39.28 7.21
CA THR A 367 3.55 38.54 7.54
C THR A 367 3.90 37.11 7.93
N LEU A 368 3.37 36.68 9.07
CA LEU A 368 3.59 35.35 9.64
C LEU A 368 2.24 34.71 9.98
N TYR A 369 2.19 33.38 9.96
CA TYR A 369 1.03 32.60 10.31
C TYR A 369 1.35 31.64 11.43
N VAL A 370 0.46 31.57 12.43
CA VAL A 370 0.63 30.69 13.59
C VAL A 370 0.45 29.22 13.19
N THR A 371 1.43 28.37 13.47
CA THR A 371 1.34 26.94 13.12
C THR A 371 0.71 26.12 14.23
N ALA A 372 1.13 26.37 15.47
CA ALA A 372 0.66 25.71 16.69
C ALA A 372 0.11 26.75 17.67
N THR A 373 -0.82 26.34 18.55
CA THR A 373 -1.36 27.25 19.56
C THR A 373 -0.22 27.79 20.42
N LYS A 374 -0.07 29.12 20.48
CA LYS A 374 1.04 29.72 21.23
C LYS A 374 0.62 30.89 22.11
N PRO A 375 1.29 31.07 23.26
CA PRO A 375 0.97 32.16 24.18
C PRO A 375 1.26 33.52 23.55
N LEU A 376 0.44 34.51 23.91
CA LEU A 376 0.69 35.92 23.64
C LEU A 376 0.91 36.69 24.94
N PHE A 377 1.66 37.78 24.85
CA PHE A 377 2.09 38.60 25.98
C PHE A 377 1.86 40.08 25.66
N THR A 378 1.53 40.91 26.65
CA THR A 378 1.42 42.37 26.47
C THR A 378 2.79 43.06 26.52
N GLU A 379 3.80 42.41 27.11
CA GLU A 379 5.16 42.93 27.28
C GLU A 379 6.23 41.95 26.79
N ALA A 380 7.29 42.47 26.15
CA ALA A 380 8.40 41.66 25.64
C ALA A 380 9.10 40.85 26.74
N ALA A 381 9.31 41.44 27.92
CA ALA A 381 10.02 40.82 29.04
C ALA A 381 9.30 39.61 29.65
N ALA A 382 8.00 39.45 29.36
CA ALA A 382 7.18 38.34 29.82
C ALA A 382 7.23 37.12 28.90
N VAL A 383 7.69 37.27 27.66
CA VAL A 383 7.74 36.18 26.67
C VAL A 383 8.61 35.02 27.21
N GLY A 384 8.02 33.82 27.22
CA GLY A 384 8.68 32.61 27.71
C GLY A 384 8.55 32.35 29.22
N ARG A 385 7.89 33.24 29.99
CA ARG A 385 7.58 32.98 31.40
C ARG A 385 6.30 32.14 31.55
N PRO A 386 6.26 31.12 32.43
CA PRO A 386 5.10 30.24 32.59
C PRO A 386 3.78 30.97 32.90
N ASP A 387 3.82 32.01 33.73
CA ASP A 387 2.64 32.74 34.21
C ASP A 387 2.47 34.12 33.54
N GLY A 388 3.26 34.43 32.51
CA GLY A 388 3.26 35.75 31.86
C GLY A 388 2.27 35.90 30.72
N SER A 389 1.60 34.82 30.32
CA SER A 389 0.75 34.81 29.12
C SER A 389 -0.61 35.45 29.39
N HIS A 390 -1.01 36.35 28.49
CA HIS A 390 -2.27 37.10 28.57
C HIS A 390 -3.31 36.58 27.55
N GLY A 391 -3.10 35.36 27.05
CA GLY A 391 -3.92 34.77 26.01
C GLY A 391 -3.14 33.85 25.10
N LYS A 392 -3.78 33.40 24.02
CA LYS A 392 -3.17 32.51 23.04
C LYS A 392 -3.65 32.82 21.64
N LEU A 393 -2.72 32.72 20.69
CA LEU A 393 -3.00 32.76 19.27
C LEU A 393 -3.28 31.34 18.77
N LEU A 394 -4.19 31.23 17.81
CA LEU A 394 -4.66 29.96 17.27
C LEU A 394 -4.14 29.72 15.86
N ALA A 395 -4.20 28.46 15.43
CA ALA A 395 -3.72 27.99 14.14
C ALA A 395 -4.23 28.84 12.95
N ALA A 396 -3.29 29.18 12.06
CA ALA A 396 -3.47 30.02 10.88
C ALA A 396 -3.88 31.48 11.14
N ALA A 397 -3.82 31.98 12.38
CA ALA A 397 -3.92 33.40 12.64
C ALA A 397 -2.83 34.16 11.88
N ALA A 398 -3.22 35.20 11.13
CA ALA A 398 -2.32 36.04 10.36
C ALA A 398 -1.78 37.17 11.25
N LEU A 399 -0.47 37.36 11.24
CA LEU A 399 0.24 38.29 12.10
C LEU A 399 1.09 39.23 11.24
N HIS A 400 0.98 40.53 11.49
CA HIS A 400 1.86 41.54 10.91
C HIS A 400 2.96 41.88 11.90
N VAL A 401 4.23 41.75 11.49
CA VAL A 401 5.37 42.01 12.37
C VAL A 401 5.61 43.52 12.47
N LEU A 402 5.48 44.07 13.68
CA LEU A 402 5.74 45.48 13.97
C LEU A 402 7.19 45.71 14.40
N LYS A 403 7.72 44.84 15.26
CA LYS A 403 9.07 44.96 15.83
C LYS A 403 9.67 43.59 16.10
N ARG A 404 11.00 43.51 16.00
CA ARG A 404 11.79 42.32 16.33
C ARG A 404 12.79 42.65 17.42
N ASP A 405 12.85 41.83 18.46
CA ASP A 405 13.82 41.94 19.55
C ASP A 405 14.37 40.54 19.88
N GLY A 406 15.54 40.22 19.33
CA GLY A 406 16.11 38.88 19.37
C GLY A 406 15.17 37.84 18.78
N ASN A 407 14.77 36.84 19.59
CA ASN A 407 13.82 35.80 19.21
C ASN A 407 12.36 36.16 19.54
N THR A 408 12.08 37.38 19.99
CA THR A 408 10.74 37.86 20.32
C THR A 408 10.25 38.84 19.25
N LEU A 409 8.96 38.79 18.98
CA LEU A 409 8.30 39.57 17.94
C LEU A 409 7.14 40.32 18.55
N GLN A 410 7.07 41.63 18.29
CA GLN A 410 5.84 42.39 18.45
C GLN A 410 5.04 42.25 17.16
N VAL A 411 3.82 41.76 17.28
CA VAL A 411 2.92 41.48 16.17
C VAL A 411 1.59 42.19 16.34
N GLU A 412 1.00 42.57 15.22
CA GLU A 412 -0.39 43.03 15.11
C GLU A 412 -1.26 41.90 14.55
N LEU A 413 -2.43 41.71 15.16
CA LEU A 413 -3.48 40.83 14.68
C LEU A 413 -4.77 41.64 14.50
N ASP A 414 -5.26 41.69 13.27
CA ASP A 414 -6.59 42.23 12.95
C ASP A 414 -7.68 41.15 13.13
N GLY A 415 -8.85 41.56 13.59
CA GLY A 415 -10.00 40.66 13.64
C GLY A 415 -11.30 41.34 14.08
N TRP A 416 -12.22 40.53 14.60
CA TRP A 416 -13.57 40.95 14.95
C TRP A 416 -14.04 40.35 16.27
N GLN A 417 -14.87 41.09 17.01
CA GLN A 417 -15.55 40.63 18.21
C GLN A 417 -17.06 40.85 18.10
N PRO A 418 -17.91 39.83 18.32
CA PRO A 418 -19.35 40.04 18.39
C PRO A 418 -19.74 40.70 19.71
N ALA A 419 -20.87 41.42 19.71
CA ALA A 419 -21.42 42.03 20.91
C ALA A 419 -21.57 40.99 22.04
N GLY A 420 -21.04 41.33 23.22
CA GLY A 420 -21.06 40.47 24.40
C GLY A 420 -19.95 39.41 24.50
N VAL A 421 -19.05 39.29 23.50
CA VAL A 421 -17.90 38.37 23.55
C VAL A 421 -16.61 39.16 23.40
N THR A 422 -15.90 39.37 24.50
CA THR A 422 -14.68 40.20 24.54
C THR A 422 -13.39 39.37 24.62
N SER A 423 -13.47 38.10 24.97
CA SER A 423 -12.31 37.22 25.19
C SER A 423 -11.84 36.45 23.95
N VAL A 424 -12.46 36.67 22.78
CA VAL A 424 -12.15 35.94 21.55
C VAL A 424 -12.01 36.92 20.39
N ILE A 425 -10.97 36.77 19.57
CA ILE A 425 -10.85 37.47 18.28
C ILE A 425 -11.17 36.48 17.16
N TYR A 426 -12.08 36.87 16.26
CA TYR A 426 -12.44 36.11 15.07
C TYR A 426 -11.82 36.72 13.81
N ALA A 427 -11.38 35.88 12.88
CA ALA A 427 -10.72 36.32 11.64
C ALA A 427 -11.66 37.07 10.70
N ARG A 428 -12.97 36.77 10.73
CA ARG A 428 -13.98 37.35 9.83
C ARG A 428 -15.27 37.63 10.58
N ARG A 429 -15.92 38.75 10.25
CA ARG A 429 -17.25 39.09 10.74
C ARG A 429 -18.27 37.99 10.40
N GLY A 430 -19.09 37.61 11.38
CA GLY A 430 -20.14 36.58 11.22
C GLY A 430 -19.64 35.13 11.18
N LYS A 431 -18.32 34.89 11.14
CA LYS A 431 -17.74 33.54 11.03
C LYS A 431 -16.96 33.18 12.29
N ARG A 432 -17.26 32.00 12.86
CA ARG A 432 -16.63 31.46 14.07
C ARG A 432 -15.25 30.87 13.80
N ILE A 433 -14.41 31.62 13.07
CA ILE A 433 -13.00 31.31 12.77
C ILE A 433 -12.15 32.04 13.80
N MET A 434 -11.81 31.38 14.90
CA MET A 434 -11.09 32.00 16.01
C MET A 434 -9.62 32.19 15.67
N SER A 435 -9.07 33.38 15.90
CA SER A 435 -7.65 33.72 15.73
C SER A 435 -6.91 33.88 17.06
N ALA A 436 -7.59 34.35 18.10
CA ALA A 436 -7.00 34.50 19.43
C ALA A 436 -8.03 34.31 20.55
N LEU A 437 -7.54 33.89 21.72
CA LEU A 437 -8.25 33.88 23.00
C LEU A 437 -7.49 34.78 23.97
N LEU A 438 -8.19 35.64 24.67
CA LEU A 438 -7.61 36.71 25.49
C LEU A 438 -8.07 36.59 26.94
N ASP A 439 -7.20 37.00 27.86
CA ASP A 439 -7.58 37.31 29.23
C ASP A 439 -8.06 38.77 29.35
N ASP A 440 -8.38 39.20 30.57
CA ASP A 440 -8.86 40.57 30.83
C ASP A 440 -7.81 41.64 30.50
N THR A 441 -6.52 41.33 30.71
CA THR A 441 -5.39 42.25 30.46
C THR A 441 -5.23 42.52 28.98
N ALA A 442 -5.15 41.48 28.15
CA ALA A 442 -5.09 41.62 26.70
C ALA A 442 -6.39 42.18 26.12
N THR A 443 -7.53 41.90 26.77
CA THR A 443 -8.83 42.46 26.39
C THR A 443 -8.90 43.97 26.55
N ALA A 444 -8.29 44.50 27.62
CA ALA A 444 -8.24 45.94 27.89
C ALA A 444 -7.33 46.70 26.91
N GLY A 445 -6.30 46.05 26.36
CA GLY A 445 -5.35 46.63 25.40
C GLY A 445 -5.77 46.59 23.93
N LEU A 446 -6.99 46.12 23.62
CA LEU A 446 -7.50 46.03 22.25
C LEU A 446 -7.93 47.40 21.71
N GLU A 447 -7.47 47.74 20.51
CA GLU A 447 -8.04 48.85 19.75
C GLU A 447 -9.36 48.40 19.11
N ARG A 448 -10.42 49.19 19.28
CA ARG A 448 -11.78 48.87 18.81
C ARG A 448 -12.28 49.93 17.84
N GLY A 449 -12.74 49.51 16.66
CA GLY A 449 -13.36 50.39 15.68
C GLY A 449 -14.88 50.53 15.87
N ALA A 450 -15.56 51.04 14.85
CA ALA A 450 -17.01 51.18 14.85
C ALA A 450 -17.71 49.81 14.67
N ALA A 451 -18.73 49.54 15.49
CA ALA A 451 -19.55 48.34 15.39
C ALA A 451 -20.30 48.27 14.05
N GLN A 452 -20.46 47.06 13.53
CA GLN A 452 -21.11 46.79 12.26
C GLN A 452 -22.03 45.56 12.36
N ALA A 453 -23.31 45.73 12.02
CA ALA A 453 -24.27 44.63 11.95
C ALA A 453 -23.89 43.57 10.89
N ASP A 454 -23.89 42.31 11.29
CA ASP A 454 -23.78 41.16 10.40
C ASP A 454 -25.07 40.97 9.60
N ALA A 455 -24.96 40.84 8.28
CA ALA A 455 -26.12 40.82 7.38
C ALA A 455 -26.99 39.56 7.54
N ASP A 456 -26.39 38.44 7.97
CA ASP A 456 -27.09 37.15 8.09
C ASP A 456 -27.79 37.01 9.45
N THR A 457 -27.20 37.55 10.52
CA THR A 457 -27.64 37.32 11.90
C THR A 457 -28.15 38.56 12.63
N GLY A 458 -27.91 39.76 12.10
CA GLY A 458 -28.22 41.03 12.78
C GLY A 458 -27.37 41.29 14.02
N THR A 459 -26.39 40.43 14.33
CA THR A 459 -25.49 40.61 15.47
C THR A 459 -24.50 41.72 15.16
N GLU A 460 -24.26 42.62 16.12
CA GLU A 460 -23.23 43.66 16.00
C GLU A 460 -21.82 43.06 16.17
N TRP A 461 -20.91 43.40 15.26
CA TRP A 461 -19.50 42.99 15.33
C TRP A 461 -18.59 44.21 15.27
N THR A 462 -17.65 44.29 16.20
CA THR A 462 -16.66 45.35 16.29
C THR A 462 -15.35 44.88 15.68
N PRO A 463 -14.77 45.59 14.70
CA PRO A 463 -13.42 45.30 14.23
C PRO A 463 -12.43 45.68 15.33
N VAL A 464 -11.41 44.85 15.52
CA VAL A 464 -10.43 45.04 16.58
C VAL A 464 -9.01 44.81 16.09
N LYS A 465 -8.05 45.49 16.71
CA LYS A 465 -6.62 45.26 16.52
C LYS A 465 -5.95 44.92 17.84
N LEU A 466 -5.19 43.84 17.84
CA LEU A 466 -4.38 43.40 18.97
C LEU A 466 -2.91 43.61 18.65
N THR A 467 -2.22 44.38 19.47
CA THR A 467 -0.75 44.39 19.50
C THR A 467 -0.27 43.50 20.65
N ALA A 468 0.56 42.50 20.34
CA ALA A 468 1.07 41.57 21.33
C ALA A 468 2.51 41.14 21.03
N TRP A 469 3.20 40.63 22.04
CA TRP A 469 4.50 40.01 21.96
C TRP A 469 4.38 38.48 21.94
N ILE A 470 5.20 37.84 21.11
CA ILE A 470 5.29 36.38 20.98
C ILE A 470 6.76 35.95 20.80
N ASP A 471 7.06 34.67 21.00
CA ASP A 471 8.32 34.09 20.52
C ASP A 471 8.31 33.87 18.99
N GLY A 472 9.47 33.64 18.39
CA GLY A 472 9.64 33.39 16.94
C GLY A 472 9.50 31.92 16.49
N ALA A 473 9.19 30.98 17.39
CA ALA A 473 9.00 29.57 17.04
C ALA A 473 7.59 29.28 16.48
N ASP A 474 7.39 28.14 15.82
CA ASP A 474 6.06 27.67 15.38
C ASP A 474 5.29 28.72 14.53
N LEU A 475 6.01 29.33 13.59
CA LEU A 475 5.49 30.30 12.63
C LEU A 475 5.77 29.82 11.20
N ASN A 476 4.88 30.16 10.28
CA ASN A 476 5.02 29.90 8.85
C ASN A 476 4.91 31.20 8.07
N THR A 477 5.69 31.33 7.00
CA THR A 477 5.71 32.48 6.09
C THR A 477 4.66 32.37 4.98
N SER A 478 4.00 31.21 4.85
CA SER A 478 3.07 30.88 3.77
C SER A 478 1.80 30.22 4.30
N LEU A 479 0.69 30.93 4.20
CA LEU A 479 -0.63 30.37 4.48
C LEU A 479 -0.97 29.21 3.54
N ALA A 480 -0.51 29.26 2.28
CA ALA A 480 -0.70 28.19 1.32
C ALA A 480 -0.03 26.89 1.78
N ASN A 481 1.14 26.96 2.44
CA ASN A 481 1.80 25.79 3.01
C ASN A 481 0.93 25.16 4.12
N LEU A 482 0.35 25.98 5.01
CA LEU A 482 -0.60 25.51 6.03
C LEU A 482 -1.82 24.83 5.40
N TRP A 483 -2.38 25.40 4.33
CA TRP A 483 -3.52 24.82 3.62
C TRP A 483 -3.18 23.53 2.87
N HIS A 484 -1.99 23.42 2.27
CA HIS A 484 -1.53 22.17 1.68
C HIS A 484 -1.41 21.07 2.73
N TYR A 485 -0.82 21.38 3.88
CA TYR A 485 -0.75 20.46 5.02
C TYR A 485 -2.14 20.04 5.50
N SER A 486 -3.05 21.00 5.76
CA SER A 486 -4.40 20.69 6.24
C SER A 486 -5.23 19.89 5.25
N SER A 487 -5.07 20.16 3.94
CA SER A 487 -5.72 19.37 2.88
C SER A 487 -5.17 17.94 2.85
N ALA A 488 -3.86 17.78 2.96
CA ALA A 488 -3.23 16.46 3.07
C ALA A 488 -3.69 15.73 4.34
N LEU A 489 -3.79 16.44 5.47
CA LEU A 489 -4.28 15.90 6.74
C LEU A 489 -5.75 15.47 6.65
N LEU A 490 -6.61 16.28 6.03
CA LEU A 490 -8.02 15.93 5.77
C LEU A 490 -8.11 14.67 4.92
N ASN A 491 -7.35 14.62 3.83
CA ASN A 491 -7.34 13.48 2.91
C ASN A 491 -6.82 12.21 3.57
N GLY A 492 -5.69 12.30 4.30
CA GLY A 492 -5.05 11.16 4.94
C GLY A 492 -5.81 10.64 6.16
N THR A 493 -6.41 11.53 6.96
CA THR A 493 -7.08 11.16 8.21
C THR A 493 -8.52 10.71 7.97
N CYS A 494 -9.27 11.44 7.14
CA CYS A 494 -10.72 11.29 7.10
C CYS A 494 -11.20 10.36 5.98
N ALA A 495 -10.42 10.17 4.89
CA ALA A 495 -10.78 9.24 3.82
C ALA A 495 -10.79 7.78 4.28
N ALA A 496 -10.23 7.52 5.46
CA ALA A 496 -10.20 6.23 6.12
C ALA A 496 -11.59 5.64 6.40
N CYS A 497 -12.56 6.49 6.72
CA CYS A 497 -13.85 6.05 7.25
C CYS A 497 -15.01 6.28 6.28
N HIS A 498 -14.93 7.31 5.44
CA HIS A 498 -15.98 7.67 4.49
C HIS A 498 -15.43 8.48 3.30
N SER A 499 -16.24 8.63 2.25
CA SER A 499 -15.98 9.61 1.20
C SER A 499 -15.94 11.01 1.78
N LEU A 500 -14.90 11.78 1.45
CA LEU A 500 -14.66 13.09 2.04
C LEU A 500 -15.73 14.11 1.61
N PRO A 501 -16.41 14.79 2.54
CA PRO A 501 -17.20 15.96 2.22
C PRO A 501 -16.29 17.07 1.68
N GLN A 502 -16.73 17.73 0.61
CA GLN A 502 -16.05 18.94 0.11
C GLN A 502 -16.19 20.06 1.16
N PRO A 503 -15.14 20.87 1.42
CA PRO A 503 -15.21 22.00 2.36
C PRO A 503 -16.43 22.91 2.15
N GLN A 504 -16.84 23.10 0.89
CA GLN A 504 -17.97 23.95 0.49
C GLN A 504 -19.35 23.33 0.76
N GLN A 505 -19.43 22.11 1.27
CA GLN A 505 -20.70 21.47 1.62
C GLN A 505 -21.35 22.12 2.85
N PHE A 506 -20.53 22.64 3.76
CA PHE A 506 -20.97 23.28 5.01
C PHE A 506 -20.55 24.74 5.06
N SER A 507 -21.22 25.53 5.90
CA SER A 507 -20.74 26.87 6.27
C SER A 507 -19.58 26.79 7.27
N ALA A 508 -18.80 27.87 7.39
CA ALA A 508 -17.72 27.96 8.36
C ALA A 508 -18.20 27.69 9.80
N ASN A 509 -19.43 28.10 10.13
CA ASN A 509 -20.00 27.89 11.45
C ASN A 509 -20.48 26.44 11.66
N GLN A 510 -20.97 25.78 10.61
CA GLN A 510 -21.40 24.37 10.67
C GLN A 510 -20.20 23.42 10.86
N TRP A 511 -19.05 23.73 10.27
CA TRP A 511 -17.84 22.91 10.38
C TRP A 511 -17.37 22.65 11.82
N VAL A 512 -17.66 23.57 12.76
CA VAL A 512 -17.32 23.40 14.19
C VAL A 512 -17.99 22.13 14.76
N GLY A 513 -19.29 21.97 14.52
CA GLY A 513 -20.05 20.80 14.97
C GLY A 513 -19.70 19.55 14.17
N THR A 514 -19.60 19.67 12.84
CA THR A 514 -19.26 18.57 11.95
C THR A 514 -17.92 17.94 12.32
N LEU A 515 -16.86 18.75 12.43
CA LEU A 515 -15.52 18.25 12.80
C LEU A 515 -15.44 17.86 14.27
N GLY A 516 -16.15 18.57 15.16
CA GLY A 516 -16.21 18.26 16.59
C GLY A 516 -16.77 16.86 16.88
N GLY A 517 -17.81 16.43 16.16
CA GLY A 517 -18.37 15.08 16.29
C GLY A 517 -17.41 13.96 15.88
N MET A 518 -16.43 14.28 15.02
CA MET A 518 -15.42 13.34 14.54
C MET A 518 -14.18 13.28 15.43
N ARG A 519 -13.88 14.32 16.21
CA ARG A 519 -12.61 14.47 16.96
C ARG A 519 -12.23 13.23 17.78
N ARG A 520 -13.21 12.62 18.48
CA ARG A 520 -12.98 11.42 19.32
C ARG A 520 -12.61 10.15 18.54
N TYR A 521 -12.82 10.15 17.24
CA TYR A 521 -12.52 9.02 16.34
C TYR A 521 -11.23 9.23 15.55
N THR A 522 -10.50 10.32 15.82
CA THR A 522 -9.24 10.65 15.15
C THR A 522 -8.07 10.58 16.12
N SER A 523 -6.87 10.34 15.61
CA SER A 523 -5.61 10.44 16.36
C SER A 523 -4.99 11.84 16.31
N LEU A 524 -5.72 12.86 15.83
CA LEU A 524 -5.20 14.21 15.69
C LEU A 524 -4.81 14.80 17.05
N THR A 525 -3.70 15.53 17.08
CA THR A 525 -3.40 16.42 18.20
C THR A 525 -4.38 17.60 18.22
N ASP A 526 -4.42 18.29 19.36
CA ASP A 526 -5.22 19.48 19.55
C ASP A 526 -4.93 20.57 18.51
N ASP A 527 -3.66 20.77 18.15
CA ASP A 527 -3.25 21.76 17.16
C ASP A 527 -3.51 21.30 15.72
N GLN A 528 -3.32 20.01 15.42
CA GLN A 528 -3.71 19.43 14.13
C GLN A 528 -5.22 19.59 13.89
N TYR A 529 -6.04 19.32 14.92
CA TYR A 529 -7.48 19.54 14.86
C TYR A 529 -7.82 21.01 14.59
N ARG A 530 -7.19 21.95 15.30
CA ARG A 530 -7.43 23.40 15.10
C ARG A 530 -6.98 23.87 13.72
N MET A 531 -5.84 23.39 13.24
CA MET A 531 -5.31 23.70 11.91
C MET A 531 -6.23 23.17 10.80
N LEU A 532 -6.72 21.93 10.96
CA LEU A 532 -7.71 21.34 10.05
C LEU A 532 -9.04 22.09 10.08
N LEU A 533 -9.53 22.45 11.28
CA LEU A 533 -10.75 23.23 11.44
C LEU A 533 -10.63 24.58 10.74
N SER A 534 -9.52 25.29 10.97
CA SER A 534 -9.25 26.57 10.32
C SER A 534 -9.24 26.45 8.80
N TYR A 535 -8.67 25.38 8.25
CA TYR A 535 -8.69 25.11 6.81
C TYR A 535 -10.10 24.92 6.26
N VAL A 536 -10.89 23.99 6.82
CA VAL A 536 -12.25 23.72 6.30
C VAL A 536 -13.16 24.92 6.47
N GLN A 537 -12.97 25.72 7.53
CA GLN A 537 -13.72 26.96 7.73
C GLN A 537 -13.30 28.07 6.77
N ASN A 538 -12.04 28.17 6.35
CA ASN A 538 -11.59 29.15 5.36
C ASN A 538 -11.91 28.75 3.90
N HIS A 539 -12.29 27.48 3.68
CA HIS A 539 -12.72 26.96 2.38
C HIS A 539 -14.21 26.57 2.37
N ALA A 540 -14.97 27.01 3.37
CA ALA A 540 -16.39 26.73 3.50
C ALA A 540 -17.22 27.47 2.44
N ARG A 541 -18.50 27.10 2.31
CA ARG A 541 -19.39 27.70 1.29
C ARG A 541 -19.44 29.23 1.35
N ASP A 542 -19.39 29.77 2.55
CA ASP A 542 -19.57 31.18 2.88
C ASP A 542 -18.25 31.91 3.19
N THR A 543 -17.11 31.28 2.90
CA THR A 543 -15.78 31.88 3.05
C THR A 543 -14.84 31.64 1.87
N ALA A 544 -15.14 30.63 1.03
CA ALA A 544 -14.44 30.40 -0.23
C ALA A 544 -14.62 31.60 -1.18
N PRO A 545 -13.60 31.96 -1.96
CA PRO A 545 -13.76 32.95 -3.02
C PRO A 545 -14.84 32.49 -4.00
N ALA A 546 -15.70 33.41 -4.42
CA ALA A 546 -16.75 33.12 -5.40
C ALA A 546 -16.11 32.48 -6.66
N ALA A 547 -16.74 31.43 -7.18
CA ALA A 547 -16.23 30.70 -8.35
C ALA A 547 -16.00 31.68 -9.52
N GLY A 548 -14.73 31.99 -9.81
CA GLY A 548 -14.33 32.94 -10.86
C GLY A 548 -13.40 34.08 -10.43
N ALA A 549 -13.18 34.30 -9.12
CA ALA A 549 -12.15 35.22 -8.66
C ALA A 549 -10.77 34.54 -8.73
N LYS A 550 -9.90 35.00 -9.64
CA LYS A 550 -8.48 34.60 -9.66
C LYS A 550 -7.76 35.12 -8.40
N PRO A 551 -6.73 34.41 -7.93
CA PRO A 551 -5.99 34.75 -6.70
C PRO A 551 -5.36 36.14 -6.73
#